data_AF-A0A365XPN8-F1
#
_entry.id   AF-A0A365XPN8-F1
#
_cell.length_a   1.000
_cell.length_b   1.000
_cell.length_c   1.000
_cell.angle_alpha   90.00
_cell.angle_beta   90.00
_cell.angle_gamma   90.00
#
_symmetry.space_group_name_H-M   'P 1'
#
loop_
_entity.id
_entity.type
_entity.pdbx_description
1 polymer ?
#
loop_
_entity_poly.entity_id
_entity_poly.type
_entity_poly.pdbx_seq_one_letter_code
_entity_poly.pdbx_strand_id
1 'polypeptide(L)'
;MTVHEIIGLMGLKSTVPQIIQLFETCELGKPPKSVNANQGNKSFQDKKNQLSFGFKFDITNERFYPPVSPKQDDYNFECYLTSVVLFSGGSGRKKTADTKADAFWEGFISPKSSYEECLAFFDMKGEEDTIIRKPLNEVAEVVVWFSGDRSRITDMELRIMETREIFSMYNFDTQYTMNKVKQAYSLLVKWLFDNRYLILPEQAYQETLGLDHAALLEFTGKYLKNHIWTTQLVEDPLLVSFLYKIGSNQSITIPGGESVNVYIKHLYIKASGKWDQHQDIYNNSTMAAVDEFESSIHLDEAQSLQFLQTLTSMFELFKQVPKEDFFL
;
A
#
# COMPACT_ATOMS: atom_id res chain seq x y z
N MET A 1 19.15 -7.51 24.37
CA MET A 1 17.93 -7.07 23.69
C MET A 1 17.78 -5.57 23.88
N THR A 2 18.09 -4.81 22.84
CA THR A 2 17.84 -3.37 22.73
C THR A 2 16.82 -3.11 21.63
N VAL A 3 16.26 -1.90 21.56
CA VAL A 3 15.37 -1.51 20.45
C VAL A 3 16.07 -1.67 19.10
N HIS A 4 17.35 -1.29 18.99
CA HIS A 4 18.14 -1.41 17.76
C HIS A 4 18.28 -2.85 17.27
N GLU A 5 18.46 -3.82 18.18
CA GLU A 5 18.47 -5.23 17.83
C GLU A 5 17.13 -5.67 17.24
N ILE A 6 16.00 -5.20 17.80
CA ILE A 6 14.66 -5.53 17.30
C ILE A 6 14.42 -4.90 15.91
N ILE A 7 14.84 -3.66 15.69
CA ILE A 7 14.75 -2.99 14.38
C ILE A 7 15.43 -3.84 13.29
N GLY A 8 16.60 -4.42 13.59
CA GLY A 8 17.33 -5.30 12.68
C GLY A 8 16.63 -6.63 12.35
N LEU A 9 15.61 -7.02 13.12
CA LEU A 9 14.83 -8.24 12.91
C LEU A 9 13.53 -8.00 12.12
N MET A 10 13.10 -6.75 11.98
CA MET A 10 11.85 -6.40 11.29
C MET A 10 11.87 -6.86 9.84
N GLY A 11 10.79 -7.50 9.40
CA GLY A 11 10.67 -8.04 8.04
C GLY A 11 11.46 -9.31 7.77
N LEU A 12 12.13 -9.91 8.77
CA LEU A 12 12.76 -11.22 8.61
C LEU A 12 11.72 -12.35 8.68
N LYS A 13 11.96 -13.43 7.93
CA LYS A 13 11.12 -14.65 7.99
C LYS A 13 11.18 -15.26 9.38
N SER A 14 10.06 -15.79 9.87
CA SER A 14 9.98 -16.46 11.17
C SER A 14 10.94 -17.65 11.34
N THR A 15 11.45 -18.19 10.23
CA THR A 15 12.32 -19.36 10.16
C THR A 15 13.81 -19.02 10.11
N VAL A 16 14.21 -17.74 10.06
CA VAL A 16 15.64 -17.40 10.07
C VAL A 16 16.28 -17.66 11.44
N PRO A 17 17.59 -18.01 11.50
CA PRO A 17 18.27 -18.33 12.76
C PRO A 17 18.14 -17.23 13.83
N GLN A 18 18.19 -15.96 13.44
CA GLN A 18 18.11 -14.83 14.37
C GLN A 18 16.74 -14.77 15.08
N ILE A 19 15.64 -15.02 14.37
CA ILE A 19 14.29 -15.04 14.97
C ILE A 19 14.13 -16.27 15.88
N ILE A 20 14.64 -17.43 15.46
CA ILE A 20 14.63 -18.64 16.28
C ILE A 20 15.38 -18.41 17.60
N GLN A 21 16.60 -17.86 17.52
CA GLN A 21 17.42 -17.55 18.70
C GLN A 21 16.75 -16.54 19.63
N LEU A 22 16.09 -15.51 19.08
CA LEU A 22 15.30 -14.57 19.87
C LEU A 22 14.18 -15.30 20.64
N PHE A 23 13.43 -16.16 19.97
CA PHE A 23 12.32 -16.91 20.57
C PHE A 23 12.80 -17.87 21.66
N GLU A 24 13.95 -18.51 21.47
CA GLU A 24 14.60 -19.34 22.49
C GLU A 24 15.01 -18.50 23.70
N THR A 25 15.65 -17.35 23.46
CA THR A 25 16.12 -16.43 24.53
C THR A 25 14.97 -15.86 25.35
N CYS A 26 13.84 -15.57 24.70
CA CYS A 26 12.64 -15.04 25.33
C CYS A 26 11.69 -16.13 25.88
N GLU A 27 12.08 -17.41 25.78
CA GLU A 27 11.26 -18.57 26.22
C GLU A 27 9.85 -18.60 25.58
N LEU A 28 9.74 -18.13 24.32
CA LEU A 28 8.46 -17.99 23.60
C LEU A 28 8.01 -19.26 22.86
N GLY A 29 8.78 -20.35 22.98
CA GLY A 29 8.58 -21.57 22.21
C GLY A 29 9.09 -21.42 20.77
N LYS A 30 8.38 -21.98 19.79
CA LYS A 30 8.79 -21.95 18.39
C LYS A 30 8.04 -20.85 17.61
N PRO A 31 8.75 -20.04 16.80
CA PRO A 31 8.08 -19.09 15.92
C PRO A 31 7.23 -19.82 14.87
N PRO A 32 6.21 -19.14 14.30
CA PRO A 32 5.28 -19.77 13.38
C PRO A 32 5.94 -20.03 12.03
N LYS A 33 6.11 -21.28 11.62
CA LYS A 33 6.71 -21.61 10.31
C LYS A 33 5.90 -21.09 9.13
N SER A 34 4.58 -21.11 9.27
CA SER A 34 3.60 -20.56 8.32
C SER A 34 2.34 -20.11 9.05
N VAL A 35 1.59 -19.21 8.43
CA VAL A 35 0.19 -18.90 8.75
C VAL A 35 -0.67 -19.36 7.59
N ASN A 36 -1.90 -19.73 7.89
CA ASN A 36 -2.88 -19.99 6.85
C ASN A 36 -3.71 -18.75 6.54
N ALA A 37 -4.34 -18.73 5.37
CA ALA A 37 -5.17 -17.61 4.92
C ALA A 37 -6.27 -17.25 5.93
N ASN A 38 -6.81 -18.23 6.65
CA ASN A 38 -7.86 -18.03 7.66
C ASN A 38 -7.36 -17.42 8.98
N GLN A 39 -6.05 -17.50 9.27
CA GLN A 39 -5.44 -16.93 10.46
C GLN A 39 -4.95 -15.50 10.21
N GLY A 40 -4.35 -15.25 9.04
CA GLY A 40 -3.78 -13.94 8.64
C GLY A 40 -2.52 -13.58 9.42
N ASN A 41 -2.58 -13.62 10.76
CA ASN A 41 -1.50 -13.26 11.67
C ASN A 41 -1.39 -14.23 12.87
N LYS A 42 -0.24 -14.17 13.56
CA LYS A 42 0.01 -14.79 14.87
C LYS A 42 0.80 -13.84 15.75
N SER A 43 0.45 -13.77 17.02
CA SER A 43 1.17 -12.95 18.01
C SER A 43 1.71 -13.79 19.16
N PHE A 44 2.84 -13.35 19.72
CA PHE A 44 3.54 -13.99 20.83
C PHE A 44 3.91 -12.93 21.87
N GLN A 45 3.60 -13.20 23.14
CA GLN A 45 3.83 -12.25 24.24
C GLN A 45 5.00 -12.70 25.10
N ASP A 46 6.05 -11.88 25.14
CA ASP A 46 7.14 -11.99 26.10
C ASP A 46 6.75 -11.21 27.36
N LYS A 47 6.21 -11.92 28.34
CA LYS A 47 5.78 -11.31 29.61
C LYS A 47 6.95 -10.79 30.44
N LYS A 48 8.14 -11.38 30.29
CA LYS A 48 9.33 -11.02 31.07
C LYS A 48 9.87 -9.66 30.62
N ASN A 49 9.97 -9.46 29.31
CA ASN A 49 10.44 -8.20 28.75
C ASN A 49 9.30 -7.24 28.38
N GLN A 50 8.03 -7.65 28.58
CA GLN A 50 6.84 -6.88 28.21
C GLN A 50 6.81 -6.49 26.73
N LEU A 51 7.10 -7.44 25.85
CA LEU A 51 7.09 -7.27 24.40
C LEU A 51 6.00 -8.15 23.77
N SER A 52 5.42 -7.70 22.66
CA SER A 52 4.51 -8.52 21.86
C SER A 52 4.97 -8.56 20.41
N PHE A 53 5.30 -9.74 19.91
CA PHE A 53 5.78 -9.97 18.54
C PHE A 53 4.62 -10.41 17.65
N GLY A 54 4.38 -9.69 16.56
CA GLY A 54 3.39 -9.98 15.54
C GLY A 54 4.02 -10.53 14.26
N PHE A 55 3.44 -11.59 13.73
CA PHE A 55 3.84 -12.22 12.47
C PHE A 55 2.64 -12.30 11.53
N LYS A 56 2.82 -11.94 10.26
CA LYS A 56 1.81 -12.13 9.20
C LYS A 56 2.45 -12.40 7.85
N PHE A 57 1.62 -12.73 6.86
CA PHE A 57 2.03 -12.97 5.48
C PHE A 57 1.46 -11.94 4.50
N ASP A 58 0.27 -11.39 4.80
CA ASP A 58 -0.49 -10.42 4.01
C ASP A 58 0.02 -9.00 4.29
N ILE A 59 1.28 -8.78 3.97
CA ILE A 59 1.94 -7.48 4.14
C ILE A 59 1.69 -6.67 2.88
N THR A 60 1.00 -5.54 3.00
CA THR A 60 0.78 -4.63 1.87
C THR A 60 2.04 -3.80 1.67
N ASN A 61 3.06 -4.38 1.03
CA ASN A 61 4.31 -3.73 0.65
C ASN A 61 4.96 -4.52 -0.50
N GLU A 62 5.47 -3.81 -1.52
CA GLU A 62 6.08 -4.38 -2.73
C GLU A 62 7.13 -5.47 -2.46
N ARG A 63 7.90 -5.33 -1.38
CA ARG A 63 8.97 -6.27 -1.02
C ARG A 63 8.43 -7.64 -0.62
N PHE A 64 7.22 -7.68 -0.07
CA PHE A 64 6.61 -8.89 0.50
C PHE A 64 5.45 -9.42 -0.35
N TYR A 65 5.09 -8.71 -1.42
CA TYR A 65 4.04 -9.11 -2.36
C TYR A 65 4.62 -9.73 -3.65
N PRO A 66 4.00 -10.79 -4.20
CA PRO A 66 2.89 -11.57 -3.62
C PRO A 66 3.35 -12.43 -2.43
N PRO A 67 2.41 -12.82 -1.52
CA PRO A 67 2.71 -13.79 -0.48
C PRO A 67 3.32 -15.08 -1.02
N VAL A 68 4.41 -15.54 -0.39
CA VAL A 68 5.12 -16.74 -0.81
C VAL A 68 4.58 -17.95 -0.04
N SER A 69 4.15 -18.98 -0.77
CA SER A 69 3.83 -20.28 -0.18
C SER A 69 5.04 -21.22 -0.28
N PRO A 70 5.65 -21.64 0.86
CA PRO A 70 6.76 -22.59 0.83
C PRO A 70 6.31 -23.99 0.38
N LYS A 71 5.00 -24.25 0.34
CA LYS A 71 4.40 -25.50 -0.12
C LYS A 71 3.81 -25.41 -1.53
N GLN A 72 3.90 -24.23 -2.18
CA GLN A 72 3.26 -23.96 -3.47
C GLN A 72 1.75 -24.24 -3.44
N ASP A 73 1.11 -23.91 -2.32
CA ASP A 73 -0.34 -23.99 -2.11
C ASP A 73 -0.92 -22.61 -1.76
N ASP A 74 -2.24 -22.45 -1.90
CA ASP A 74 -2.94 -21.20 -1.61
C ASP A 74 -3.34 -21.05 -0.13
N TYR A 75 -2.77 -21.88 0.75
CA TYR A 75 -3.25 -22.03 2.12
C TYR A 75 -2.18 -21.84 3.18
N ASN A 76 -0.89 -21.96 2.87
CA ASN A 76 0.21 -21.86 3.81
C ASN A 76 1.22 -20.85 3.29
N PHE A 77 1.35 -19.72 3.96
CA PHE A 77 2.26 -18.66 3.53
C PHE A 77 3.41 -18.47 4.53
N GLU A 78 4.55 -18.04 4.01
CA GLU A 78 5.70 -17.62 4.82
C GLU A 78 5.30 -16.48 5.76
N CYS A 79 5.73 -16.56 7.01
CA CYS A 79 5.50 -15.51 8.00
C CYS A 79 6.72 -14.62 8.12
N TYR A 80 6.49 -13.32 8.30
CA TYR A 80 7.53 -12.35 8.57
C TYR A 80 7.23 -11.65 9.90
N LEU A 81 8.27 -11.22 10.62
CA LEU A 81 8.10 -10.38 11.81
C LEU A 81 7.62 -9.00 11.36
N THR A 82 6.36 -8.66 11.63
CA THR A 82 5.71 -7.47 11.08
C THR A 82 5.47 -6.37 12.09
N SER A 83 5.34 -6.72 13.36
CA SER A 83 5.33 -5.72 14.41
C SER A 83 5.89 -6.24 15.73
N VAL A 84 6.40 -5.31 16.53
CA VAL A 84 6.79 -5.53 17.91
C VAL A 84 6.27 -4.37 18.75
N VAL A 85 5.31 -4.66 19.62
CA VAL A 85 4.86 -3.70 20.64
C VAL A 85 5.96 -3.60 21.69
N LEU A 86 6.61 -2.45 21.75
CA LEU A 86 7.69 -2.15 22.70
C LEU A 86 7.13 -1.72 24.06
N PHE A 87 6.00 -1.03 24.05
CA PHE A 87 5.35 -0.54 25.27
C PHE A 87 3.84 -0.44 25.06
N SER A 88 3.08 -0.82 26.08
CA SER A 88 1.66 -0.50 26.18
C SER A 88 1.33 -0.17 27.64
N GLY A 89 0.98 1.08 27.88
CA GLY A 89 0.64 1.63 29.19
C GLY A 89 -0.72 1.17 29.71
N GLY A 90 -1.50 0.46 28.88
CA GLY A 90 -2.86 0.00 29.19
C GLY A 90 -3.93 1.10 29.13
N SER A 91 -5.18 0.70 28.94
CA SER A 91 -6.34 1.60 28.99
C SER A 91 -7.03 1.56 30.35
N GLY A 92 -7.44 2.72 30.88
CA GLY A 92 -8.21 2.84 32.13
C GLY A 92 -7.38 3.04 33.41
N ARG A 93 -7.83 2.47 34.54
CA ARG A 93 -7.30 2.77 35.89
C ARG A 93 -5.98 2.07 36.23
N LYS A 94 -5.62 0.98 35.53
CA LYS A 94 -4.36 0.26 35.75
C LYS A 94 -3.36 0.69 34.69
N LYS A 95 -2.49 1.63 35.05
CA LYS A 95 -1.35 2.01 34.22
C LYS A 95 -0.26 0.95 34.37
N THR A 96 0.20 0.39 33.26
CA THR A 96 1.38 -0.49 33.25
C THR A 96 2.63 0.38 33.27
N ALA A 97 3.49 0.19 34.26
CA ALA A 97 4.80 0.83 34.27
C ALA A 97 5.76 0.05 33.36
N ASP A 98 6.59 0.77 32.61
CA ASP A 98 7.69 0.14 31.88
C ASP A 98 8.72 -0.40 32.87
N THR A 99 8.99 -1.71 32.81
CA THR A 99 9.94 -2.40 33.68
C THR A 99 11.27 -2.71 32.99
N LYS A 100 11.45 -2.24 31.75
CA LYS A 100 12.69 -2.47 30.98
C LYS A 100 13.83 -1.62 31.56
N ALA A 101 15.05 -2.14 31.47
CA ALA A 101 16.24 -1.41 31.89
C ALA A 101 16.54 -0.25 30.91
N ASP A 102 17.17 0.83 31.39
CA ASP A 102 17.48 2.00 30.55
C ASP A 102 18.31 1.63 29.31
N ALA A 103 19.20 0.63 29.41
CA ALA A 103 19.98 0.10 28.29
C ALA A 103 19.12 -0.47 27.13
N PHE A 104 17.86 -0.86 27.38
CA PHE A 104 16.95 -1.27 26.32
C PHE A 104 16.62 -0.10 25.38
N TRP A 105 16.44 1.09 25.96
CA TRP A 105 16.06 2.33 25.28
C TRP A 105 17.25 3.19 24.86
N GLU A 106 18.49 2.74 25.08
CA GLU A 106 19.69 3.52 24.77
C GLU A 106 19.71 3.96 23.29
N GLY A 107 19.85 5.27 23.07
CA GLY A 107 19.82 5.88 21.74
C GLY A 107 18.42 5.96 21.10
N PHE A 108 17.36 5.73 21.86
CA PHE A 108 15.98 5.73 21.38
C PHE A 108 15.05 6.48 22.34
N ILE A 109 13.86 6.87 21.87
CA ILE A 109 12.80 7.39 22.76
C ILE A 109 12.29 6.29 23.69
N SER A 110 11.83 6.67 24.88
CA SER A 110 11.31 5.75 25.90
C SER A 110 9.89 6.13 26.32
N PRO A 111 9.16 5.28 27.04
CA PRO A 111 7.83 5.62 27.56
C PRO A 111 7.81 6.83 28.51
N LYS A 112 8.97 7.28 28.99
CA LYS A 112 9.13 8.48 29.83
C LYS A 112 9.42 9.74 29.03
N SER A 113 9.70 9.62 27.73
CA SER A 113 9.97 10.76 26.85
C SER A 113 8.75 11.66 26.74
N SER A 114 9.00 12.96 26.80
CA SER A 114 8.03 14.02 26.54
C SER A 114 7.63 14.08 25.07
N TYR A 115 6.54 14.78 24.78
CA TYR A 115 6.09 15.02 23.41
C TYR A 115 7.17 15.76 22.61
N GLU A 116 7.81 16.76 23.21
CA GLU A 116 8.86 17.57 22.61
C GLU A 116 10.11 16.75 22.30
N GLU A 117 10.53 15.85 23.20
CA GLU A 117 11.64 14.94 22.96
C GLU A 117 11.36 13.99 21.80
N CYS A 118 10.12 13.48 21.70
CA CYS A 118 9.72 12.67 20.56
C CYS A 118 9.74 13.48 19.26
N LEU A 119 9.13 14.67 19.20
CA LEU A 119 9.17 15.53 18.02
C LEU A 119 10.60 15.85 17.58
N ALA A 120 11.50 16.15 18.53
CA ALA A 120 12.91 16.39 18.25
C ALA A 120 13.61 15.14 17.72
N PHE A 121 13.37 13.97 18.32
CA PHE A 121 13.89 12.70 17.83
C PHE A 121 13.40 12.37 16.40
N PHE A 122 12.19 12.81 16.06
CA PHE A 122 11.55 12.58 14.77
C PHE A 122 11.80 13.67 13.72
N ASP A 123 12.48 14.76 14.08
CA ASP A 123 12.67 15.97 13.24
C ASP A 123 11.34 16.57 12.74
N MET A 124 10.33 16.54 13.60
CA MET A 124 8.98 17.04 13.31
C MET A 124 8.77 18.40 13.98
N LYS A 125 8.15 19.35 13.26
CA LYS A 125 7.89 20.71 13.76
C LYS A 125 6.40 21.01 13.79
N GLY A 126 5.86 21.23 14.99
CA GLY A 126 4.54 21.85 15.16
C GLY A 126 3.35 21.00 14.73
N GLU A 127 3.49 19.68 14.70
CA GLU A 127 2.34 18.80 14.47
C GLU A 127 1.50 18.67 15.74
N GLU A 128 0.18 18.63 15.56
CA GLU A 128 -0.80 18.49 16.63
C GLU A 128 -1.36 17.05 16.71
N ASP A 129 -0.64 16.06 16.19
CA ASP A 129 -1.12 14.69 16.21
C ASP A 129 -0.79 13.97 17.52
N THR A 130 -1.76 13.17 18.00
CA THR A 130 -1.59 12.25 19.13
C THR A 130 -0.91 10.95 18.71
N ILE A 131 -0.58 10.80 17.42
CA ILE A 131 0.12 9.65 16.86
C ILE A 131 1.28 10.17 16.03
N ILE A 132 2.50 9.79 16.41
CA ILE A 132 3.70 10.14 15.66
C ILE A 132 4.25 8.89 14.98
N ARG A 133 4.72 9.03 13.73
CA ARG A 133 5.31 7.95 12.94
C ARG A 133 6.65 8.39 12.36
N LYS A 134 7.64 7.49 12.35
CA LYS A 134 8.93 7.75 11.71
C LYS A 134 9.48 6.51 11.03
N PRO A 135 9.82 6.59 9.73
CA PRO A 135 10.66 5.59 9.08
C PRO A 135 11.99 5.44 9.82
N LEU A 136 12.38 4.20 10.13
CA LEU A 136 13.65 3.86 10.76
C LEU A 136 14.66 3.32 9.74
N ASN A 137 14.15 2.67 8.70
CA ASN A 137 14.89 2.18 7.53
C ASN A 137 13.89 1.97 6.36
N GLU A 138 14.30 1.30 5.29
CA GLU A 138 13.46 1.02 4.11
C GLU A 138 12.27 0.08 4.38
N VAL A 139 12.25 -0.61 5.52
CA VAL A 139 11.26 -1.65 5.85
C VAL A 139 10.38 -1.26 7.02
N ALA A 140 10.95 -0.67 8.07
CA ALA A 140 10.30 -0.50 9.36
C ALA A 140 10.12 0.97 9.75
N GLU A 141 9.03 1.24 10.44
CA GLU A 141 8.76 2.49 11.14
C GLU A 141 8.56 2.24 12.64
N VAL A 142 8.73 3.30 13.43
CA VAL A 142 8.19 3.36 14.79
C VAL A 142 6.93 4.19 14.79
N VAL A 143 5.95 3.75 15.57
CA VAL A 143 4.73 4.49 15.86
C VAL A 143 4.61 4.69 17.36
N VAL A 144 4.32 5.93 17.74
CA VAL A 144 4.19 6.36 19.14
C VAL A 144 2.81 6.98 19.30
N TRP A 145 2.04 6.47 20.25
CA TRP A 145 0.75 7.02 20.61
C TRP A 145 0.87 7.80 21.90
N PHE A 146 0.28 8.99 21.93
CA PHE A 146 0.17 9.85 23.10
C PHE A 146 -1.26 9.87 23.62
N SER A 147 -1.41 10.23 24.90
CA SER A 147 -2.71 10.58 25.46
C SER A 147 -3.31 11.79 24.74
N GLY A 148 -4.63 11.98 24.83
CA GLY A 148 -5.31 13.10 24.14
C GLY A 148 -4.81 14.49 24.54
N ASP A 149 -4.28 14.64 25.75
CA ASP A 149 -3.62 15.87 26.24
C ASP A 149 -2.11 15.92 25.94
N ARG A 150 -1.58 14.91 25.23
CA ARG A 150 -0.16 14.73 24.85
C ARG A 150 0.81 14.67 26.04
N SER A 151 0.31 14.47 27.26
CA SER A 151 1.12 14.47 28.49
C SER A 151 1.97 13.21 28.68
N ARG A 152 1.64 12.11 28.01
CA ARG A 152 2.39 10.85 28.09
C ARG A 152 2.21 9.98 26.86
N ILE A 153 3.18 9.11 26.65
CA ILE A 153 3.09 8.00 25.71
C ILE A 153 2.15 6.94 26.29
N THR A 154 1.19 6.45 25.49
CA THR A 154 0.32 5.33 25.82
C THR A 154 0.83 4.03 25.23
N ASP A 155 1.36 4.05 24.01
CA ASP A 155 1.80 2.86 23.30
C ASP A 155 3.00 3.18 22.39
N MET A 156 3.84 2.19 22.16
CA MET A 156 4.96 2.25 21.21
C MET A 156 5.06 0.93 20.45
N GLU A 157 5.12 1.00 19.13
CA GLU A 157 5.21 -0.15 18.24
C GLU A 157 6.29 0.08 17.18
N LEU A 158 7.12 -0.94 16.95
CA LEU A 158 7.87 -1.06 15.69
C LEU A 158 7.03 -1.88 14.74
N ARG A 159 6.88 -1.45 13.48
CA ARG A 159 6.16 -2.24 12.48
C ARG A 159 6.72 -2.05 11.08
N ILE A 160 6.43 -2.99 10.20
CA ILE A 160 6.72 -2.83 8.77
C ILE A 160 5.88 -1.68 8.23
N MET A 161 6.51 -0.81 7.44
CA MET A 161 5.83 0.23 6.67
C MET A 161 4.98 -0.43 5.60
N GLU A 162 3.67 -0.39 5.81
CA GLU A 162 2.71 -0.83 4.83
C GLU A 162 2.39 0.30 3.85
N THR A 163 2.44 -0.04 2.58
CA THR A 163 2.16 0.84 1.46
C THR A 163 0.76 0.55 0.96
N ARG A 164 0.16 1.53 0.30
CA ARG A 164 -1.16 1.35 -0.26
C ARG A 164 -1.03 0.85 -1.69
N GLU A 165 -1.75 -0.24 -1.99
CA GLU A 165 -1.98 -0.72 -3.35
C GLU A 165 -3.04 0.17 -4.00
N ILE A 166 -2.78 0.61 -5.23
CA ILE A 166 -3.73 1.40 -6.01
C ILE A 166 -4.41 0.50 -7.04
N PHE A 167 -3.62 -0.29 -7.79
CA PHE A 167 -4.11 -1.29 -8.72
C PHE A 167 -3.43 -2.64 -8.45
N SER A 168 -4.25 -3.68 -8.36
CA SER A 168 -3.84 -5.04 -8.00
C SER A 168 -3.45 -5.87 -9.23
N MET A 169 -2.84 -7.04 -9.00
CA MET A 169 -2.59 -8.06 -10.04
C MET A 169 -3.81 -8.41 -10.88
N TYR A 170 -5.01 -8.37 -10.29
CA TYR A 170 -6.24 -8.69 -11.00
C TYR A 170 -6.57 -7.65 -12.09
N ASN A 171 -6.05 -6.43 -11.99
CA ASN A 171 -6.19 -5.41 -13.03
C ASN A 171 -5.33 -5.70 -14.27
N PHE A 172 -4.29 -6.54 -14.12
CA PHE A 172 -3.34 -6.90 -15.18
C PHE A 172 -3.44 -8.37 -15.61
N ASP A 173 -4.22 -9.18 -14.88
CA ASP A 173 -4.47 -10.57 -15.22
C ASP A 173 -5.48 -10.69 -16.39
N THR A 174 -5.00 -11.23 -17.51
CA THR A 174 -5.82 -11.44 -18.71
C THR A 174 -6.87 -12.55 -18.55
N GLN A 175 -6.75 -13.41 -17.53
CA GLN A 175 -7.69 -14.47 -17.24
C GLN A 175 -8.74 -14.05 -16.20
N TYR A 176 -8.54 -12.93 -15.49
CA TYR A 176 -9.46 -12.49 -14.47
C TYR A 176 -10.78 -11.97 -15.06
N THR A 177 -11.86 -12.70 -14.81
CA THR A 177 -13.15 -12.50 -15.50
C THR A 177 -13.90 -11.26 -15.06
N MET A 178 -13.58 -10.66 -13.91
CA MET A 178 -14.21 -9.42 -13.45
C MET A 178 -13.57 -8.17 -14.08
N ASN A 179 -12.37 -8.28 -14.66
CA ASN A 179 -11.77 -7.21 -15.43
C ASN A 179 -12.26 -7.23 -16.89
N LYS A 180 -13.26 -6.40 -17.18
CA LYS A 180 -13.89 -6.31 -18.51
C LYS A 180 -13.18 -5.36 -19.47
N VAL A 181 -12.24 -4.53 -19.00
CA VAL A 181 -11.54 -3.52 -19.81
C VAL A 181 -10.03 -3.68 -19.70
N LYS A 182 -9.54 -4.85 -20.12
CA LYS A 182 -8.16 -5.32 -19.88
C LYS A 182 -7.08 -4.35 -20.37
N GLN A 183 -7.28 -3.75 -21.54
CA GLN A 183 -6.31 -2.82 -22.13
C GLN A 183 -6.25 -1.47 -21.39
N ALA A 184 -7.29 -1.09 -20.63
CA ALA A 184 -7.34 0.20 -19.94
C ALA A 184 -6.20 0.34 -18.91
N TYR A 185 -5.93 -0.71 -18.14
CA TYR A 185 -4.90 -0.70 -17.10
C TYR A 185 -3.48 -0.81 -17.67
N SER A 186 -3.28 -1.55 -18.76
CA SER A 186 -1.98 -1.55 -19.46
C SER A 186 -1.69 -0.18 -20.09
N LEU A 187 -2.70 0.48 -20.65
CA LEU A 187 -2.56 1.85 -21.17
C LEU A 187 -2.37 2.87 -20.04
N LEU A 188 -2.92 2.65 -18.85
CA LEU A 188 -2.59 3.46 -17.68
C LEU A 188 -1.09 3.36 -17.34
N VAL A 189 -0.51 2.16 -17.36
CA VAL A 189 0.94 1.97 -17.15
C VAL A 189 1.75 2.71 -18.21
N LYS A 190 1.32 2.64 -19.48
CA LYS A 190 1.91 3.43 -20.57
C LYS A 190 1.88 4.93 -20.28
N TRP A 191 0.72 5.46 -19.84
CA TRP A 191 0.58 6.87 -19.45
C TRP A 191 1.51 7.25 -18.29
N LEU A 192 1.59 6.42 -17.24
CA LEU A 192 2.50 6.63 -16.12
C LEU A 192 3.98 6.59 -16.53
N PHE A 193 4.34 5.69 -17.45
CA PHE A 193 5.69 5.59 -18.00
C PHE A 193 6.05 6.84 -18.83
N ASP A 194 5.21 7.24 -19.78
CA ASP A 194 5.48 8.37 -20.67
C ASP A 194 5.67 9.69 -19.95
N ASN A 195 4.92 9.88 -18.85
CA ASN A 195 4.99 11.07 -18.02
C ASN A 195 6.06 10.99 -16.92
N ARG A 196 6.86 9.91 -16.86
CA ARG A 196 7.86 9.64 -15.80
C ARG A 196 7.27 9.70 -14.38
N TYR A 197 6.05 9.22 -14.23
CA TYR A 197 5.39 9.09 -12.93
C TYR A 197 5.77 7.80 -12.18
N LEU A 198 6.31 6.80 -12.89
CA LEU A 198 6.84 5.59 -12.26
C LEU A 198 8.26 5.84 -11.73
N ILE A 199 8.57 5.30 -10.55
CA ILE A 199 9.95 5.23 -10.05
C ILE A 199 10.58 3.98 -10.65
N LEU A 200 11.39 4.17 -11.70
CA LEU A 200 12.09 3.09 -12.40
C LEU A 200 13.58 3.41 -12.56
N PRO A 201 14.45 2.39 -12.69
CA PRO A 201 15.83 2.60 -13.10
C PRO A 201 15.89 3.30 -14.46
N GLU A 202 16.82 4.25 -14.66
CA GLU A 202 16.90 5.02 -15.91
C GLU A 202 17.08 4.13 -17.16
N GLN A 203 17.68 2.95 -17.00
CA GLN A 203 17.80 1.95 -18.07
C GLN A 203 16.43 1.50 -18.61
N ALA A 204 15.41 1.41 -17.76
CA ALA A 204 14.06 1.07 -18.18
C ALA A 204 13.46 2.17 -19.08
N TYR A 205 13.83 3.43 -18.87
CA TYR A 205 13.40 4.56 -19.71
C TYR A 205 14.14 4.68 -21.04
N GLN A 206 15.22 3.91 -21.24
CA GLN A 206 15.90 3.83 -22.53
C GLN A 206 15.17 2.89 -23.51
N GLU A 207 14.31 2.00 -23.01
CA GLU A 207 13.45 1.15 -23.82
C GLU A 207 12.21 1.95 -24.26
N THR A 208 11.91 1.98 -25.56
CA THR A 208 10.66 2.59 -26.04
C THR A 208 9.49 1.67 -25.71
N LEU A 209 8.59 2.13 -24.83
CA LEU A 209 7.36 1.40 -24.53
C LEU A 209 6.26 1.80 -25.53
N GLY A 210 5.81 0.84 -26.34
CA GLY A 210 4.75 1.05 -27.35
C GLY A 210 3.33 1.04 -26.76
N LEU A 211 2.33 0.90 -27.63
CA LEU A 211 0.91 0.78 -27.26
C LEU A 211 0.40 -0.68 -27.25
N ASP A 212 1.26 -1.63 -27.62
CA ASP A 212 0.90 -3.04 -27.67
C ASP A 212 0.56 -3.58 -26.27
N HIS A 213 -0.63 -4.18 -26.14
CA HIS A 213 -1.14 -4.65 -24.86
C HIS A 213 -0.26 -5.72 -24.23
N ALA A 214 0.24 -6.69 -25.01
CA ALA A 214 1.06 -7.77 -24.49
C ALA A 214 2.42 -7.27 -24.00
N ALA A 215 3.06 -6.38 -24.76
CA ALA A 215 4.31 -5.73 -24.37
C ALA A 215 4.15 -4.88 -23.10
N LEU A 216 3.02 -4.17 -22.95
CA LEU A 216 2.71 -3.40 -21.75
C LEU A 216 2.50 -4.30 -20.52
N LEU A 217 1.86 -5.46 -20.69
CA LEU A 217 1.72 -6.46 -19.61
C LEU A 217 3.07 -7.07 -19.23
N GLU A 218 3.92 -7.41 -20.20
CA GLU A 218 5.28 -7.90 -19.95
C GLU A 218 6.11 -6.87 -19.17
N PHE A 219 6.05 -5.60 -19.59
CA PHE A 219 6.66 -4.48 -18.89
C PHE A 219 6.16 -4.38 -17.44
N THR A 220 4.84 -4.44 -17.24
CA THR A 220 4.21 -4.35 -15.92
C THR A 220 4.64 -5.51 -15.03
N GLY A 221 4.72 -6.74 -15.58
CA GLY A 221 5.21 -7.90 -14.86
C GLY A 221 6.68 -7.79 -14.47
N LYS A 222 7.53 -7.34 -15.40
CA LYS A 222 8.98 -7.20 -15.21
C LYS A 222 9.34 -6.14 -14.17
N TYR A 223 8.73 -4.95 -14.27
CA TYR A 223 9.15 -3.79 -13.46
C TYR A 223 8.24 -3.51 -12.27
N LEU A 224 6.95 -3.85 -12.36
CA LEU A 224 5.97 -3.52 -11.33
C LEU A 224 5.34 -4.76 -10.65
N LYS A 225 5.78 -5.96 -11.03
CA LYS A 225 5.25 -7.26 -10.58
C LYS A 225 3.74 -7.43 -10.82
N ASN A 226 3.18 -6.77 -11.83
CA ASN A 226 1.73 -6.69 -12.08
C ASN A 226 0.93 -5.90 -11.02
N HIS A 227 1.51 -4.87 -10.40
CA HIS A 227 0.79 -4.00 -9.47
C HIS A 227 1.10 -2.52 -9.72
N ILE A 228 0.34 -1.63 -9.11
CA ILE A 228 0.75 -0.24 -8.92
C ILE A 228 0.60 0.08 -7.43
N TRP A 229 1.74 0.24 -6.76
CA TRP A 229 1.85 0.67 -5.38
C TRP A 229 2.19 2.16 -5.31
N THR A 230 1.79 2.81 -4.22
CA THR A 230 2.20 4.20 -3.92
C THR A 230 3.73 4.40 -3.94
N THR A 231 4.52 3.40 -3.52
CA THR A 231 5.99 3.45 -3.55
C THR A 231 6.62 3.31 -4.93
N GLN A 232 5.85 2.91 -5.94
CA GLN A 232 6.30 2.82 -7.32
C GLN A 232 6.05 4.11 -8.09
N LEU A 233 5.53 5.14 -7.43
CA LEU A 233 5.17 6.42 -8.03
C LEU A 233 6.03 7.54 -7.47
N VAL A 234 6.30 8.55 -8.29
CA VAL A 234 6.91 9.80 -7.83
C VAL A 234 6.10 10.41 -6.68
N GLU A 235 6.77 11.15 -5.81
CA GLU A 235 6.14 11.80 -4.65
C GLU A 235 5.26 12.98 -5.09
N ASP A 236 4.06 12.65 -5.56
CA ASP A 236 2.99 13.57 -5.94
C ASP A 236 1.67 13.11 -5.31
N PRO A 237 1.23 13.75 -4.20
CA PRO A 237 -0.04 13.41 -3.56
C PRO A 237 -1.25 13.53 -4.48
N LEU A 238 -1.24 14.46 -5.45
CA LEU A 238 -2.34 14.64 -6.39
C LEU A 238 -2.42 13.47 -7.36
N LEU A 239 -1.29 12.96 -7.83
CA LEU A 239 -1.23 11.77 -8.67
C LEU A 239 -1.82 10.56 -7.94
N VAL A 240 -1.39 10.32 -6.70
CA VAL A 240 -1.89 9.19 -5.90
C VAL A 240 -3.41 9.30 -5.71
N SER A 241 -3.91 10.46 -5.29
CA SER A 241 -5.36 10.68 -5.14
C SER A 241 -6.10 10.51 -6.47
N PHE A 242 -5.57 11.02 -7.58
CA PHE A 242 -6.17 10.85 -8.91
C PHE A 242 -6.30 9.38 -9.29
N LEU A 243 -5.24 8.58 -9.10
CA LEU A 243 -5.26 7.17 -9.44
C LEU A 243 -6.31 6.38 -8.63
N TYR A 244 -6.50 6.71 -7.35
CA TYR A 244 -7.62 6.15 -6.57
C TYR A 244 -9.00 6.58 -7.10
N LYS A 245 -9.13 7.84 -7.53
CA LYS A 245 -10.37 8.36 -8.10
C LYS A 245 -10.72 7.69 -9.43
N ILE A 246 -9.75 7.45 -10.32
CA ILE A 246 -10.04 6.76 -11.59
C ILE A 246 -10.27 5.27 -11.41
N GLY A 247 -9.75 4.66 -10.33
CA GLY A 247 -9.96 3.24 -10.03
C GLY A 247 -11.33 2.93 -9.42
N SER A 248 -11.97 3.92 -8.81
CA SER A 248 -13.32 3.82 -8.25
C SER A 248 -14.32 4.53 -9.16
N ASN A 249 -15.58 4.08 -9.24
CA ASN A 249 -16.59 4.74 -10.08
C ASN A 249 -17.01 6.09 -9.46
N GLN A 250 -16.11 7.06 -9.46
CA GLN A 250 -16.27 8.36 -8.84
C GLN A 250 -16.24 9.46 -9.90
N SER A 251 -16.87 10.57 -9.54
CA SER A 251 -16.79 11.83 -10.29
C SER A 251 -16.04 12.85 -9.44
N ILE A 252 -15.43 13.82 -10.11
CA ILE A 252 -14.76 14.95 -9.49
C ILE A 252 -15.58 16.20 -9.79
N THR A 253 -15.68 17.10 -8.81
CA THR A 253 -16.35 18.39 -8.99
C THR A 253 -15.30 19.43 -9.35
N ILE A 254 -15.38 20.00 -10.54
CA ILE A 254 -14.40 20.98 -11.00
C ILE A 254 -14.74 22.40 -10.52
N PRO A 255 -13.78 23.34 -10.55
CA PRO A 255 -14.07 24.75 -10.28
C PRO A 255 -15.17 25.26 -11.23
N GLY A 256 -16.35 25.52 -10.69
CA GLY A 256 -17.57 25.81 -11.46
C GLY A 256 -18.75 24.91 -11.11
N GLY A 257 -18.53 23.83 -10.35
CA GLY A 257 -19.58 22.96 -9.82
C GLY A 257 -20.02 21.84 -10.78
N GLU A 258 -19.42 21.75 -11.97
CA GLU A 258 -19.66 20.64 -12.89
C GLU A 258 -19.03 19.34 -12.36
N SER A 259 -19.77 18.24 -12.49
CA SER A 259 -19.34 16.90 -12.08
C SER A 259 -18.84 16.12 -13.29
N VAL A 260 -17.58 15.70 -13.24
CA VAL A 260 -16.91 14.96 -14.32
C VAL A 260 -16.58 13.55 -13.85
N ASN A 261 -17.14 12.54 -14.51
CA ASN A 261 -16.81 11.15 -14.22
C ASN A 261 -15.41 10.81 -14.73
N VAL A 262 -14.52 10.37 -13.83
CA VAL A 262 -13.12 10.05 -14.13
C VAL A 262 -12.83 8.55 -14.07
N TYR A 263 -13.87 7.72 -13.97
CA TYR A 263 -13.71 6.28 -13.83
C TYR A 263 -13.04 5.69 -15.07
N ILE A 264 -11.90 5.00 -14.89
CA ILE A 264 -11.03 4.55 -15.98
C ILE A 264 -11.76 3.69 -17.01
N LYS A 265 -12.71 2.86 -16.56
CA LYS A 265 -13.56 2.04 -17.43
C LYS A 265 -14.42 2.93 -18.35
N HIS A 266 -15.07 3.94 -17.81
CA HIS A 266 -15.88 4.85 -18.62
C HIS A 266 -15.02 5.67 -19.58
N LEU A 267 -13.86 6.16 -19.13
CA LEU A 267 -12.90 6.86 -20.00
C LEU A 267 -12.46 5.96 -21.17
N TYR A 268 -12.18 4.69 -20.89
CA TYR A 268 -11.79 3.70 -21.90
C TYR A 268 -12.91 3.43 -22.91
N ILE A 269 -14.14 3.22 -22.44
CA ILE A 269 -15.31 3.00 -23.31
C ILE A 269 -15.58 4.24 -24.17
N LYS A 270 -15.48 5.45 -23.59
CA LYS A 270 -15.61 6.71 -24.35
C LYS A 270 -14.55 6.84 -25.44
N ALA A 271 -13.30 6.49 -25.15
CA ALA A 271 -12.22 6.49 -26.15
C ALA A 271 -12.48 5.50 -27.30
N SER A 272 -13.22 4.42 -27.08
CA SER A 272 -13.64 3.50 -28.15
C SER A 272 -14.72 4.06 -29.09
N GLY A 273 -15.33 5.20 -28.75
CA GLY A 273 -16.46 5.78 -29.48
C GLY A 273 -17.79 5.06 -29.27
N LYS A 274 -17.86 4.09 -28.34
CA LYS A 274 -19.04 3.25 -28.11
C LYS A 274 -19.80 3.57 -26.81
N TRP A 275 -19.67 4.80 -26.31
CA TRP A 275 -20.32 5.20 -25.05
C TRP A 275 -21.84 5.17 -25.14
N ASP A 276 -22.43 5.69 -26.22
CA ASP A 276 -23.89 5.71 -26.35
C ASP A 276 -24.45 4.27 -26.44
N GLN A 277 -23.76 3.40 -27.18
CA GLN A 277 -24.09 1.97 -27.24
C GLN A 277 -23.97 1.30 -25.87
N HIS A 278 -22.95 1.63 -25.08
CA HIS A 278 -22.81 1.15 -23.71
C HIS A 278 -23.99 1.56 -22.84
N GLN A 279 -24.39 2.84 -22.90
CA GLN A 279 -25.52 3.35 -22.13
C GLN A 279 -26.84 2.71 -22.55
N ASP A 280 -27.05 2.47 -23.84
CA ASP A 280 -28.23 1.77 -24.34
C ASP A 280 -28.32 0.33 -23.81
N ILE A 281 -27.21 -0.41 -23.82
CA ILE A 281 -27.15 -1.77 -23.27
C ILE A 281 -27.34 -1.74 -21.75
N TYR A 282 -26.67 -0.83 -21.04
CA TYR A 282 -26.76 -0.69 -19.59
C TYR A 282 -28.20 -0.40 -19.13
N ASN A 283 -28.91 0.47 -19.85
CA ASN A 283 -30.27 0.87 -19.50
C ASN A 283 -31.35 -0.15 -19.90
N ASN A 284 -31.11 -0.92 -20.98
CA ASN A 284 -32.16 -1.73 -21.61
C ASN A 284 -31.89 -3.25 -21.61
N SER A 285 -30.72 -3.72 -21.15
CA SER A 285 -30.31 -5.14 -21.23
C SER A 285 -29.91 -5.73 -19.86
N THR A 286 -29.39 -6.96 -19.87
CA THR A 286 -28.89 -7.65 -18.66
C THR A 286 -27.46 -7.24 -18.33
N MET A 287 -27.03 -7.42 -17.07
CA MET A 287 -25.63 -7.22 -16.68
C MET A 287 -24.66 -8.14 -17.45
N ALA A 288 -25.09 -9.34 -17.84
CA ALA A 288 -24.27 -10.23 -18.67
C ALA A 288 -24.02 -9.64 -20.07
N ALA A 289 -25.01 -8.96 -20.66
CA ALA A 289 -24.84 -8.26 -21.94
C ALA A 289 -23.91 -7.05 -21.81
N VAL A 290 -23.96 -6.32 -20.68
CA VAL A 290 -23.00 -5.24 -20.39
C VAL A 290 -21.59 -5.81 -20.29
N ASP A 291 -21.40 -6.89 -19.52
CA ASP A 291 -20.10 -7.55 -19.34
C ASP A 291 -19.50 -8.06 -20.66
N GLU A 292 -20.33 -8.69 -21.50
CA GLU A 292 -19.93 -9.18 -22.83
C GLU A 292 -19.52 -8.01 -23.74
N PHE A 293 -20.35 -6.96 -23.76
CA PHE A 293 -20.08 -5.76 -24.53
C PHE A 293 -18.77 -5.10 -24.10
N GLU A 294 -18.58 -4.85 -22.79
CA GLU A 294 -17.34 -4.25 -22.27
C GLU A 294 -16.11 -5.10 -22.60
N SER A 295 -16.20 -6.42 -22.46
CA SER A 295 -15.12 -7.36 -22.77
C SER A 295 -14.77 -7.42 -24.27
N SER A 296 -15.69 -7.00 -25.13
CA SER A 296 -15.47 -6.98 -26.58
C SER A 296 -14.71 -5.73 -27.06
N ILE A 297 -14.62 -4.68 -26.24
CA ILE A 297 -13.98 -3.42 -26.62
C ILE A 297 -12.47 -3.59 -26.63
N HIS A 298 -11.87 -3.27 -27.77
CA HIS A 298 -10.43 -3.19 -27.97
C HIS A 298 -10.18 -1.86 -28.68
N LEU A 299 -9.25 -1.05 -28.15
CA LEU A 299 -8.88 0.22 -28.77
C LEU A 299 -7.83 -0.04 -29.85
N ASP A 300 -8.04 0.55 -31.01
CA ASP A 300 -6.98 0.67 -32.01
C ASP A 300 -5.90 1.68 -31.55
N GLU A 301 -4.89 1.90 -32.39
CA GLU A 301 -3.77 2.80 -32.08
C GLU A 301 -4.24 4.25 -31.82
N ALA A 302 -5.13 4.79 -32.67
CA ALA A 302 -5.61 6.15 -32.56
C ALA A 302 -6.47 6.34 -31.30
N GLN A 303 -7.35 5.38 -31.03
CA GLN A 303 -8.18 5.36 -29.82
C GLN A 303 -7.34 5.18 -28.56
N SER A 304 -6.28 4.38 -28.60
CA SER A 304 -5.34 4.22 -27.49
C SER A 304 -4.63 5.53 -27.18
N LEU A 305 -4.13 6.25 -28.20
CA LEU A 305 -3.53 7.58 -28.03
C LEU A 305 -4.54 8.59 -27.45
N GLN A 306 -5.77 8.58 -27.94
CA GLN A 306 -6.84 9.44 -27.42
C GLN A 306 -7.13 9.14 -25.94
N PHE A 307 -7.11 7.87 -25.53
CA PHE A 307 -7.27 7.49 -24.13
C PHE A 307 -6.13 8.05 -23.25
N LEU A 308 -4.87 7.96 -23.69
CA LEU A 308 -3.73 8.54 -22.95
C LEU A 308 -3.84 10.08 -22.83
N GLN A 309 -4.27 10.76 -23.89
CA GLN A 309 -4.52 12.20 -23.88
C GLN A 309 -5.67 12.57 -22.92
N THR A 310 -6.70 11.72 -22.87
CA THR A 310 -7.83 11.87 -21.94
C THR A 310 -7.36 11.74 -20.49
N LEU A 311 -6.52 10.75 -20.17
CA LEU A 311 -5.93 10.62 -18.83
C LEU A 311 -5.14 11.86 -18.43
N THR A 312 -4.33 12.38 -19.35
CA THR A 312 -3.57 13.63 -19.15
C THR A 312 -4.52 14.81 -18.87
N SER A 313 -5.54 14.99 -19.69
CA SER A 313 -6.51 16.09 -19.54
C SER A 313 -7.29 15.98 -18.23
N MET A 314 -7.70 14.78 -17.83
CA MET A 314 -8.39 14.54 -16.57
C MET A 314 -7.49 14.79 -15.37
N PHE A 315 -6.20 14.44 -15.45
CA PHE A 315 -5.26 14.72 -14.37
C PHE A 315 -4.99 16.23 -14.23
N GLU A 316 -4.82 16.96 -15.33
CA GLU A 316 -4.66 18.42 -15.29
C GLU A 316 -5.92 19.13 -14.76
N LEU A 317 -7.10 18.59 -15.04
CA LEU A 317 -8.34 19.06 -14.47
C LEU A 317 -8.42 18.75 -12.96
N PHE A 318 -7.99 17.55 -12.56
CA PHE A 318 -7.97 17.11 -11.17
C PHE A 318 -7.08 18.00 -10.28
N LYS A 319 -5.95 18.48 -10.80
CA LYS A 319 -5.06 19.42 -10.11
C LYS A 319 -5.74 20.74 -9.72
N GLN A 320 -6.87 21.07 -10.35
CA GLN A 320 -7.64 22.29 -10.08
C GLN A 320 -8.74 22.09 -9.04
N VAL A 321 -9.02 20.84 -8.64
CA VAL A 321 -10.05 20.51 -7.64
C VAL A 321 -9.56 20.97 -6.25
N PRO A 322 -10.43 21.60 -5.42
CA PRO A 322 -10.07 22.00 -4.07
C PRO A 322 -9.51 20.83 -3.23
N LYS A 323 -8.47 21.12 -2.43
CA LYS A 323 -7.75 20.10 -1.65
C LYS A 323 -8.60 19.33 -0.65
N GLU A 324 -9.72 19.92 -0.25
CA GLU A 324 -10.67 19.34 0.70
C GLU A 324 -11.36 18.09 0.17
N ASP A 325 -11.32 17.82 -1.14
CA ASP A 325 -11.87 16.60 -1.76
C ASP A 325 -10.84 15.47 -1.93
N PHE A 326 -9.57 15.70 -1.56
CA PHE A 326 -8.51 14.68 -1.59
C PHE A 326 -8.57 13.81 -0.33
N PHE A 327 -9.60 12.97 -0.21
CA PHE A 327 -9.61 11.93 0.83
C PHE A 327 -8.91 10.67 0.33
N LEU A 328 -7.90 10.25 1.10
CA LEU A 328 -7.24 8.96 1.04
C LEU A 328 -7.68 8.07 2.20
#